data_AF-A0A6B3DYC1-F1
#
_entry.id   AF-A0A6B3DYC1-F1
#
_cell.length_a   1.000
_cell.length_b   1.000
_cell.length_c   1.000
_cell.angle_alpha   90.00
_cell.angle_beta   90.00
_cell.angle_gamma   90.00
#
_symmetry.space_group_name_H-M   'P 1'
#
loop_
_entity.id
_entity.type
_entity.pdbx_description
1 polymer ?
#
loop_
_entity_poly.entity_id
_entity_poly.type
_entity_poly.pdbx_seq_one_letter_code
_entity_poly.pdbx_strand_id
1 'polypeptide(L)'
;MTPETTTEAASGTSATGDAVETVETEAGAARVTWRRAKRARLVLAVSHGAGGGIEARDLQALARVLPAHGVTVALVEQPWRVAGKKVAPAPRTLDTGWRGVWPTLAGAGL
;
A
#
# COMPACT_ATOMS: atom_id res chain seq x y z
N MET A 1 -17.07 -15.53 -32.89
CA MET A 1 -15.73 -16.12 -32.67
C MET A 1 -14.97 -15.15 -31.79
N THR A 2 -15.17 -15.27 -30.48
CA THR A 2 -14.64 -14.40 -29.43
C THR A 2 -13.64 -15.24 -28.65
N PRO A 3 -12.37 -14.86 -28.51
CA PRO A 3 -11.49 -15.56 -27.59
C PRO A 3 -11.78 -15.09 -26.17
N GLU A 4 -12.25 -16.02 -25.35
CA GLU A 4 -12.28 -15.90 -23.89
C GLU A 4 -10.84 -15.80 -23.39
N THR A 5 -10.48 -14.67 -22.78
CA THR A 5 -9.21 -14.55 -22.07
C THR A 5 -9.45 -14.91 -20.61
N THR A 6 -9.32 -16.20 -20.30
CA THR A 6 -9.15 -16.67 -18.93
C THR A 6 -7.79 -16.20 -18.44
N THR A 7 -7.77 -15.17 -17.59
CA THR A 7 -6.58 -14.84 -16.79
C THR A 7 -6.67 -15.58 -15.47
N GLU A 8 -6.00 -16.73 -15.43
CA GLU A 8 -5.69 -17.45 -14.20
C GLU A 8 -4.53 -16.72 -13.49
N ALA A 9 -4.85 -16.01 -12.40
CA ALA A 9 -3.84 -15.42 -11.54
C ALA A 9 -3.32 -16.49 -10.57
N ALA A 10 -2.06 -16.85 -10.77
CA ALA A 10 -1.33 -17.84 -10.00
C ALA A 10 -1.38 -17.56 -8.48
N SER A 11 -1.80 -18.57 -7.73
CA SER A 11 -1.60 -18.64 -6.28
C SER A 11 -0.10 -18.76 -5.98
N GLY A 12 0.44 -17.73 -5.32
CA GLY A 12 1.80 -17.72 -4.80
C GLY A 12 1.80 -17.43 -3.30
N THR A 13 1.69 -18.46 -2.48
CA THR A 13 2.00 -18.36 -1.05
C THR A 13 3.51 -18.26 -0.89
N SER A 14 4.03 -17.04 -0.72
CA SER A 14 5.43 -16.82 -0.33
C SER A 14 5.52 -16.27 1.08
N ALA A 15 6.23 -17.02 1.92
CA ALA A 15 6.47 -16.72 3.31
C ALA A 15 7.25 -15.41 3.51
N THR A 16 6.81 -14.62 4.50
CA THR A 16 7.52 -13.51 5.19
C THR A 16 8.55 -12.75 4.34
N GLY A 17 8.06 -11.95 3.40
CA GLY A 17 8.87 -11.06 2.58
C GLY A 17 8.14 -9.75 2.34
N ASP A 18 8.92 -8.68 2.34
CA ASP A 18 8.52 -7.35 1.94
C ASP A 18 7.89 -7.40 0.54
N ALA A 19 6.57 -7.20 0.45
CA ALA A 19 5.86 -7.24 -0.83
C ALA A 19 5.48 -5.83 -1.25
N VAL A 20 5.65 -5.53 -2.52
CA VAL A 20 5.23 -4.26 -3.12
C VAL A 20 4.07 -4.56 -4.06
N GLU A 21 2.99 -3.79 -3.93
CA GLU A 21 1.77 -3.93 -4.71
C GLU A 21 1.37 -2.57 -5.27
N THR A 22 1.09 -2.52 -6.57
CA THR A 22 0.54 -1.32 -7.22
C THR A 22 -0.97 -1.41 -7.22
N VAL A 23 -1.64 -0.33 -6.80
CA VAL A 23 -3.11 -0.25 -6.75
C VAL A 23 -3.55 0.90 -7.63
N GLU A 24 -4.34 0.59 -8.66
CA GLU A 24 -4.93 1.60 -9.52
C GLU A 24 -6.06 2.34 -8.78
N THR A 25 -6.04 3.67 -8.84
CA THR A 25 -7.06 4.52 -8.22
C THR A 25 -7.52 5.57 -9.22
N GLU A 26 -8.66 6.22 -8.95
CA GLU A 26 -9.13 7.36 -9.76
C GLU A 26 -8.12 8.53 -9.79
N ALA A 27 -7.23 8.62 -8.80
CA ALA A 27 -6.17 9.63 -8.74
C ALA A 27 -4.85 9.18 -9.41
N GLY A 28 -4.83 7.98 -10.00
CA GLY A 28 -3.65 7.32 -10.58
C GLY A 28 -3.13 6.14 -9.73
N ALA A 29 -2.06 5.51 -10.19
CA ALA A 29 -1.45 4.37 -9.52
C ALA A 29 -0.84 4.76 -8.16
N ALA A 30 -1.32 4.14 -7.09
CA ALA A 30 -0.68 4.15 -5.77
C ALA A 30 0.24 2.93 -5.61
N ARG A 31 1.19 3.00 -4.68
CA ARG A 31 2.06 1.85 -4.35
C ARG A 31 1.98 1.55 -2.86
N VAL A 32 1.77 0.28 -2.54
CA VAL A 32 1.73 -0.22 -1.17
C VAL A 32 2.93 -1.13 -0.95
N THR A 33 3.76 -0.78 0.04
CA THR A 33 4.83 -1.64 0.53
C THR A 33 4.41 -2.29 1.83
N TRP A 34 4.25 -3.61 1.80
CA TRP A 34 3.80 -4.44 2.90
C TRP A 34 4.96 -4.91 3.77
N ARG A 35 4.82 -4.74 5.09
CA ARG A 35 5.61 -5.41 6.15
C ARG A 35 4.68 -6.31 6.94
N ARG A 36 4.64 -7.58 6.58
CA ARG A 36 3.67 -8.54 7.14
C ARG A 36 4.10 -9.08 8.50
N ALA A 37 3.17 -9.08 9.45
CA ALA A 37 3.33 -9.81 10.70
C ALA A 37 3.06 -11.31 10.49
N LYS A 38 3.81 -12.19 11.17
CA LYS A 38 3.60 -13.65 11.08
C LYS A 38 2.24 -14.10 11.63
N ARG A 39 1.74 -13.41 12.66
CA ARG A 39 0.43 -13.62 13.28
C ARG A 39 -0.23 -12.27 13.45
N ALA A 40 -0.75 -11.74 12.33
CA ALA A 40 -1.35 -10.42 12.30
C ALA A 40 -2.65 -10.38 13.13
N ARG A 41 -2.82 -9.30 13.89
CA ARG A 41 -4.03 -8.95 14.65
C ARG A 41 -4.62 -7.61 14.23
N LEU A 42 -3.86 -6.84 13.44
CA LEU A 42 -4.20 -5.51 12.94
C LEU A 42 -3.44 -5.27 11.64
N VAL A 43 -4.04 -4.45 10.76
CA VAL A 43 -3.34 -3.80 9.65
C VAL A 43 -3.25 -2.31 9.93
N LEU A 44 -2.04 -1.76 9.89
CA LEU A 44 -1.78 -0.33 9.99
C LEU A 44 -1.34 0.19 8.63
N ALA A 45 -2.21 0.96 7.97
CA ALA A 45 -1.85 1.69 6.76
C ALA A 45 -1.42 3.11 7.10
N VAL A 46 -0.25 3.51 6.61
CA VAL A 46 0.31 4.85 6.82
C VAL A 46 0.92 5.37 5.53
N SER A 47 0.88 6.69 5.36
CA SER A 47 1.49 7.37 4.22
C SER A 47 2.30 8.56 4.72
N HIS A 48 3.07 9.15 3.82
CA HIS A 48 3.89 10.31 4.10
C HIS A 48 3.09 11.62 4.02
N GLY A 49 3.57 12.67 4.70
CA GLY A 49 3.09 14.03 4.50
C GLY A 49 3.48 14.62 3.14
N ALA A 50 3.10 15.87 2.88
CA ALA A 50 3.35 16.55 1.60
C ALA A 50 4.85 16.75 1.26
N GLY A 51 5.76 16.69 2.24
CA GLY A 51 7.19 16.95 2.05
C GLY A 51 8.07 15.69 1.92
N GLY A 52 7.65 14.53 2.42
CA GLY A 52 8.48 13.31 2.50
C GLY A 52 8.00 12.16 1.64
N GLY A 53 8.75 11.06 1.66
CA GLY A 53 8.35 9.75 1.13
C GLY A 53 8.13 8.74 2.25
N ILE A 54 7.83 7.50 1.89
CA ILE A 54 7.65 6.41 2.86
C ILE A 54 8.94 6.07 3.63
N GLU A 55 10.07 6.60 3.18
CA GLU A 55 11.42 6.51 3.75
C GLU A 55 11.58 7.38 5.01
N ALA A 56 10.57 8.18 5.36
CA ALA A 56 10.57 8.96 6.59
C ALA A 56 10.89 8.06 7.80
N ARG A 57 11.76 8.56 8.70
CA ARG A 57 12.36 7.78 9.79
C ARG A 57 11.32 7.12 10.68
N ASP A 58 10.24 7.83 10.98
CA ASP A 58 9.11 7.36 11.77
C ASP A 58 8.36 6.21 11.07
N LEU A 59 8.02 6.36 9.78
CA LEU A 59 7.36 5.33 8.99
C LEU A 59 8.21 4.06 8.89
N GLN A 60 9.52 4.21 8.65
CA GLN A 60 10.46 3.09 8.61
C GLN A 60 10.60 2.41 9.98
N ALA A 61 10.60 3.18 11.07
CA ALA A 61 10.62 2.61 12.42
C ALA A 61 9.36 1.78 12.70
N LEU A 62 8.17 2.29 12.34
CA LEU A 62 6.91 1.55 12.46
C LEU A 62 6.97 0.25 11.65
N ALA A 63 7.35 0.34 10.38
CA ALA A 63 7.39 -0.78 9.45
C ALA A 63 8.38 -1.88 9.90
N ARG A 64 9.47 -1.50 10.57
CA ARG A 64 10.47 -2.43 11.10
C ARG A 64 10.04 -3.12 12.39
N VAL A 65 9.37 -2.40 13.30
CA VAL A 65 9.14 -2.87 14.67
C VAL A 65 7.79 -3.58 14.81
N LEU A 66 6.72 -2.97 14.28
CA LEU A 66 5.34 -3.41 14.52
C LEU A 66 5.00 -4.83 14.05
N PRO A 67 5.60 -5.39 12.98
CA PRO A 67 5.35 -6.78 12.58
C PRO A 67 5.67 -7.81 13.66
N ALA A 68 6.70 -7.56 14.49
CA ALA A 68 7.04 -8.43 15.62
C ALA A 68 5.98 -8.40 16.73
N HIS A 69 5.16 -7.35 16.76
CA HIS A 69 4.05 -7.17 17.70
C HIS A 69 2.69 -7.58 17.11
N GLY A 70 2.68 -8.28 15.98
CA GLY A 70 1.44 -8.77 15.36
C GLY A 70 0.68 -7.72 14.56
N VAL A 71 1.34 -6.65 14.10
CA VAL A 71 0.71 -5.62 13.27
C VAL A 71 1.35 -5.63 11.88
N THR A 72 0.57 -5.95 10.85
CA THR A 72 1.01 -5.78 9.46
C THR A 72 1.01 -4.30 9.13
N VAL A 73 2.12 -3.77 8.61
CA VAL A 73 2.23 -2.36 8.21
C VAL A 73 2.16 -2.24 6.70
N ALA A 74 1.32 -1.33 6.20
CA ALA A 74 1.23 -0.95 4.79
C ALA A 74 1.73 0.48 4.63
N LEU A 75 2.92 0.64 4.04
CA LEU A 75 3.46 1.95 3.68
C LEU A 75 2.91 2.34 2.30
N VAL A 76 2.12 3.40 2.24
CA VAL A 76 1.42 3.82 1.02
C VAL A 76 2.12 5.04 0.41
N GLU A 77 2.70 4.88 -0.77
CA GLU A 77 3.09 5.99 -1.64
C GLU A 77 1.86 6.48 -2.40
N GLN A 78 1.54 7.76 -2.26
CA GLN A 78 0.37 8.36 -2.90
C GLN A 78 0.54 8.47 -4.43
N PRO A 79 -0.56 8.47 -5.22
CA PRO A 79 -0.48 8.52 -6.68
C PRO A 79 0.38 9.64 -7.26
N TRP A 80 0.38 10.81 -6.62
CA TRP A 80 1.20 11.94 -7.07
C TRP A 80 2.71 11.68 -6.89
N ARG A 81 3.12 10.97 -5.83
CA ARG A 81 4.52 10.58 -5.62
C ARG A 81 4.95 9.52 -6.61
N VAL A 82 4.10 8.51 -6.83
CA VAL A 82 4.34 7.45 -7.82
C VAL A 82 4.49 8.06 -9.22
N ALA A 83 3.69 9.08 -9.54
CA ALA A 83 3.80 9.86 -10.77
C ALA A 83 5.01 10.83 -10.82
N GLY A 84 5.91 10.82 -9.83
CA GLY A 84 7.11 11.65 -9.79
C GLY A 84 6.88 13.13 -9.52
N LYS A 85 5.69 13.53 -9.05
CA LYS A 85 5.40 14.94 -8.73
C LYS A 85 6.12 15.34 -7.43
N LYS A 86 6.64 16.57 -7.41
CA LYS A 86 7.37 17.12 -6.24
C LYS A 86 6.45 17.72 -5.18
N VAL A 87 5.25 18.13 -5.57
CA VAL A 87 4.28 18.82 -4.71
C VAL A 87 2.98 18.05 -4.70
N ALA A 88 2.40 17.88 -3.51
CA ALA A 88 1.11 17.24 -3.33
C ALA A 88 -0.01 18.07 -3.99
N PRO A 89 -1.03 17.43 -4.58
CA PRO A 89 -2.26 18.11 -5.00
C PRO A 89 -3.04 18.62 -3.78
N ALA A 90 -4.13 19.35 -4.04
CA ALA A 90 -5.03 19.82 -2.98
C ALA A 90 -5.46 18.66 -2.05
N PRO A 91 -5.62 18.88 -0.73
CA PRO A 91 -5.89 17.81 0.24
C PRO A 91 -7.03 16.87 -0.16
N ARG A 92 -8.13 17.41 -0.72
CA ARG A 92 -9.29 16.61 -1.19
C ARG A 92 -8.92 15.57 -2.25
N THR A 93 -7.89 15.83 -3.05
CA THR A 93 -7.41 14.90 -4.08
C THR A 93 -6.61 13.74 -3.46
N LEU A 94 -6.00 13.94 -2.30
CA LEU A 94 -5.30 12.87 -1.57
C LEU A 94 -6.29 11.82 -1.06
N ASP A 95 -7.47 12.26 -0.58
CA ASP A 95 -8.51 11.35 -0.11
C ASP A 95 -9.04 10.43 -1.23
N THR A 96 -9.02 10.88 -2.48
CA THR A 96 -9.38 10.03 -3.63
C THR A 96 -8.38 8.88 -3.82
N GLY A 97 -7.08 9.14 -3.66
CA GLY A 97 -6.07 8.08 -3.68
C GLY A 97 -6.31 7.06 -2.56
N TRP A 98 -6.58 7.52 -1.34
CA TRP A 98 -6.91 6.65 -0.21
C TRP A 98 -8.16 5.80 -0.43
N ARG A 99 -9.22 6.37 -0.99
CA ARG A 99 -10.45 5.63 -1.30
C ARG A 99 -10.21 4.49 -2.28
N GLY A 100 -9.34 4.69 -3.27
CA GLY A 100 -8.94 3.62 -4.21
C GLY A 100 -8.08 2.55 -3.57
N VAL A 101 -7.21 2.90 -2.62
CA VAL A 101 -6.34 1.95 -1.91
C VAL A 101 -7.10 1.16 -0.82
N TRP A 102 -8.17 1.72 -0.28
CA TRP A 102 -8.91 1.15 0.86
C TRP A 102 -9.37 -0.30 0.67
N PRO A 103 -9.95 -0.73 -0.47
CA PRO A 103 -10.37 -2.12 -0.65
C PRO A 103 -9.20 -3.12 -0.54
N THR A 104 -8.04 -2.78 -1.08
CA THR A 104 -6.82 -3.62 -0.96
C THR A 104 -6.36 -3.72 0.50
N LEU A 105 -6.37 -2.60 1.23
CA LEU A 105 -6.02 -2.59 2.65
C LEU A 105 -7.00 -3.37 3.51
N ALA A 106 -8.30 -3.21 3.25
CA ALA A 106 -9.37 -3.91 3.96
C ALA A 106 -9.39 -5.40 3.65
N GLY A 107 -9.12 -5.79 2.40
CA GLY A 107 -9.01 -7.21 2.01
C GLY A 107 -7.83 -7.93 2.67
N ALA A 108 -6.78 -7.20 3.05
CA ALA A 108 -5.70 -7.73 3.88
C ALA A 108 -6.06 -7.80 5.39
N GLY A 109 -7.19 -7.22 5.79
CA GLY A 109 -7.58 -7.01 7.18
C GLY A 109 -8.47 -8.10 7.75
N LEU A 110 -7.82 -9.18 8.19
CA LEU A 110 -8.27 -10.23 9.14
C LEU A 110 -9.59 -10.96 8.83
#